data_AF-B8D4V8-F1
#
_entry.id   AF-B8D4V8-F1
#
_cell.length_a   1.000
_cell.length_b   1.000
_cell.length_c   1.000
_cell.angle_alpha   90.00
_cell.angle_beta   90.00
_cell.angle_gamma   90.00
#
_symmetry.space_group_name_H-M   'P 1'
#
loop_
_entity.id
_entity.type
_entity.pdbx_description
1 polymer ?
#
loop_
_entity_poly.entity_id
_entity_poly.type
_entity_poly.pdbx_seq_one_letter_code
_entity_poly.pdbx_strand_id
1 'polypeptide(L)'
;MSRNRGTGDIAEEVSRTLRKAGFRVEFLSYPTSARSIDIIACRGDTRVFIKVSQDLREVSWIEVNDLKKSGIVYGSNTIIVAEKNGRRELEDDVVYVRNGVNIVTTNLLGNYLLRNSKPIVVNIRGNYLLKISAGKFQVKMKEVGLTRGELAELLGVSRKAVYMYERGELMVSLQRAVELARIMGEDIFEEIDILGDKPPEPYAGTLENEYLPGDEIEAALWRLLDRLGDLIVKLSRTPVDIVVKGGNVITVTRLDMAENKAEKLENAEKLVKTTGSKLVVIRTKNDLKEIRDVHL
;
A
#
# COMPACT_ATOMS: atom_id res chain seq x y z
N MET A 1 4.71 -18.77 -22.95
CA MET A 1 6.03 -18.13 -23.20
C MET A 1 6.05 -16.80 -22.45
N SER A 2 6.64 -16.77 -21.25
CA SER A 2 6.82 -15.53 -20.48
C SER A 2 7.86 -14.68 -21.21
N ARG A 3 7.46 -13.57 -21.82
CA ARG A 3 8.41 -12.53 -22.24
C ARG A 3 9.03 -12.00 -20.96
N ASN A 4 10.35 -12.01 -20.86
CA ASN A 4 11.08 -11.37 -19.76
C ASN A 4 10.85 -9.85 -19.86
N ARG A 5 9.71 -9.37 -19.32
CA ARG A 5 9.31 -7.96 -19.35
C ARG A 5 10.22 -7.16 -18.42
N GLY A 6 10.76 -6.05 -18.90
CA GLY A 6 11.52 -5.14 -18.05
C GLY A 6 10.59 -4.33 -17.14
N THR A 7 11.12 -3.75 -16.06
CA THR A 7 10.37 -2.87 -15.14
C THR A 7 9.68 -1.70 -15.87
N GLY A 8 10.29 -1.18 -16.95
CA GLY A 8 9.67 -0.14 -17.79
C GLY A 8 8.41 -0.61 -18.51
N ASP A 9 8.41 -1.83 -19.06
CA ASP A 9 7.23 -2.39 -19.74
C ASP A 9 6.07 -2.58 -18.75
N ILE A 10 6.38 -3.06 -17.55
CA ILE A 10 5.42 -3.23 -16.47
C ILE A 10 4.82 -1.86 -16.09
N ALA A 11 5.66 -0.84 -15.93
CA ALA A 11 5.21 0.51 -15.56
C ALA A 11 4.28 1.13 -16.62
N GLU A 12 4.58 0.94 -17.91
CA GLU A 12 3.73 1.37 -19.01
C GLU A 12 2.39 0.62 -19.06
N GLU A 13 2.40 -0.68 -18.77
CA GLU A 13 1.19 -1.47 -18.68
C GLU A 13 0.30 -1.05 -17.51
N VAL A 14 0.89 -0.83 -16.34
CA VAL A 14 0.20 -0.29 -15.16
C VAL A 14 -0.42 1.07 -15.48
N SER A 15 0.35 1.98 -16.08
CA SER A 15 -0.13 3.30 -16.51
C SER A 15 -1.32 3.19 -17.48
N ARG A 16 -1.24 2.32 -18.48
CA ARG A 16 -2.32 2.08 -19.44
C ARG A 16 -3.58 1.56 -18.76
N THR A 17 -3.44 0.60 -17.84
CA THR A 17 -4.56 0.03 -17.08
C THR A 17 -5.23 1.09 -16.21
N LEU A 18 -4.44 1.90 -15.48
CA LEU A 18 -4.94 3.00 -14.66
C LEU A 18 -5.68 4.06 -15.49
N ARG A 19 -5.11 4.47 -16.63
CA ARG A 19 -5.75 5.44 -17.54
C ARG A 19 -7.07 4.90 -18.09
N LYS A 20 -7.13 3.62 -18.49
CA LYS A 20 -8.39 2.97 -18.91
C LYS A 20 -9.43 2.94 -17.79
N ALA A 21 -8.99 2.82 -16.54
CA ALA A 21 -9.85 2.89 -15.35
C ALA A 21 -10.21 4.34 -14.95
N GLY A 22 -9.82 5.35 -15.73
CA GLY A 22 -10.16 6.76 -15.52
C GLY A 22 -9.23 7.52 -14.56
N PHE A 23 -8.06 6.97 -14.22
CA PHE A 23 -7.07 7.70 -13.44
C PHE A 23 -6.25 8.65 -14.31
N ARG A 24 -5.95 9.84 -13.78
CA ARG A 24 -4.83 10.65 -14.25
C ARG A 24 -3.55 10.06 -13.65
N VAL A 25 -2.53 9.91 -14.47
CA VAL A 25 -1.30 9.18 -14.12
C VAL A 25 -0.09 10.07 -14.40
N GLU A 26 0.79 10.18 -13.41
CA GLU A 26 2.09 10.85 -13.46
C GLU A 26 3.19 9.85 -13.12
N PHE A 27 4.29 9.86 -13.87
CA PHE A 27 5.49 9.10 -13.55
C PHE A 27 6.43 9.95 -12.72
N LEU A 28 7.01 9.34 -11.69
CA LEU A 28 8.12 9.92 -10.96
C LEU A 28 9.44 9.31 -11.44
N SER A 29 10.45 10.16 -11.63
CA SER A 29 11.80 9.76 -12.04
C SER A 29 12.85 9.93 -10.93
N TYR A 30 12.48 10.54 -9.79
CA TYR A 30 13.40 10.83 -8.68
C TYR A 30 13.03 10.10 -7.36
N PRO A 31 14.01 9.58 -6.60
CA PRO A 31 15.42 9.45 -6.97
C PRO A 31 15.62 8.52 -8.17
N THR A 32 16.73 8.69 -8.88
CA THR A 32 17.06 7.89 -10.07
C THR A 32 17.39 6.44 -9.72
N SER A 33 17.82 6.17 -8.49
CA SER A 33 18.08 4.81 -7.95
C SER A 33 17.17 4.49 -6.76
N ALA A 34 16.66 3.25 -6.72
CA ALA A 34 15.90 2.66 -5.60
C ALA A 34 14.78 3.55 -5.04
N ARG A 35 13.83 3.92 -5.91
CA ARG A 35 12.72 4.83 -5.60
C ARG A 35 11.49 4.11 -5.05
N SER A 36 10.82 4.69 -4.06
CA SER A 36 9.64 4.07 -3.41
C SER A 36 8.33 4.26 -4.18
N ILE A 37 8.24 5.28 -5.03
CA ILE A 37 7.03 5.63 -5.78
C ILE A 37 7.44 5.86 -7.22
N ASP A 38 6.99 4.99 -8.13
CA ASP A 38 7.26 5.10 -9.57
C ASP A 38 6.12 5.81 -10.30
N ILE A 39 4.88 5.55 -9.85
CA ILE A 39 3.67 6.09 -10.47
C ILE A 39 2.78 6.69 -9.38
N ILE A 40 2.26 7.88 -9.65
CA ILE A 40 1.17 8.48 -8.90
C ILE A 40 -0.08 8.50 -9.78
N ALA A 41 -1.20 8.03 -9.24
CA ALA A 41 -2.47 8.00 -9.94
C ALA A 41 -3.59 8.64 -9.09
N CYS A 42 -4.49 9.41 -9.71
CA CYS A 42 -5.65 9.97 -9.03
C CYS A 42 -6.94 9.89 -9.86
N ARG A 43 -8.07 9.63 -9.18
CA ARG A 43 -9.43 9.61 -9.74
C ARG A 43 -10.43 10.06 -8.66
N GLY A 44 -10.99 11.26 -8.81
CA GLY A 44 -11.73 11.90 -7.72
C GLY A 44 -10.86 12.03 -6.47
N ASP A 45 -11.38 11.60 -5.33
CA ASP A 45 -10.65 11.59 -4.05
C ASP A 45 -9.71 10.38 -3.89
N THR A 46 -9.83 9.37 -4.78
CA THR A 46 -8.95 8.21 -4.75
C THR A 46 -7.57 8.56 -5.29
N ARG A 47 -6.54 8.38 -4.46
CA ARG A 47 -5.14 8.55 -4.81
C ARG A 47 -4.42 7.23 -4.59
N VAL A 48 -3.54 6.85 -5.51
CA VAL A 48 -2.75 5.62 -5.44
C VAL A 48 -1.30 5.93 -5.75
N PHE A 49 -0.40 5.53 -4.86
CA PHE A 49 1.04 5.53 -5.07
C PHE A 49 1.50 4.11 -5.35
N ILE A 50 2.26 3.95 -6.42
CA ILE A 50 2.59 2.64 -6.96
C ILE A 50 4.10 2.53 -7.11
N LYS A 51 4.67 1.50 -6.49
CA LYS A 51 5.99 0.99 -6.80
C LYS A 51 5.85 -0.09 -7.86
N VAL A 52 6.71 -0.08 -8.86
CA VAL A 52 6.79 -1.12 -9.90
C VAL A 52 8.14 -1.81 -9.80
N SER A 53 8.13 -3.13 -9.84
CA SER A 53 9.35 -3.94 -9.88
C SER A 53 9.13 -5.18 -10.71
N GLN A 54 10.15 -5.67 -11.42
CA GLN A 54 10.05 -6.99 -12.03
C GLN A 54 10.07 -8.08 -10.95
N ASP A 55 11.06 -8.01 -10.04
CA ASP A 55 11.24 -8.95 -8.94
C ASP A 55 11.05 -8.23 -7.58
N LEU A 56 10.24 -8.80 -6.70
CA LEU A 56 10.04 -8.25 -5.36
C LEU A 56 11.31 -8.19 -4.52
N ARG A 57 12.30 -9.05 -4.78
CA ARG A 57 13.57 -9.04 -4.03
C ARG A 57 14.39 -7.77 -4.28
N GLU A 58 14.15 -7.09 -5.38
CA GLU A 58 14.80 -5.81 -5.72
C GLU A 58 14.21 -4.65 -4.92
N VAL A 59 12.99 -4.80 -4.39
CA VAL A 59 12.35 -3.78 -3.56
C VAL A 59 12.88 -3.90 -2.13
N SER A 60 13.63 -2.89 -1.71
CA SER A 60 14.23 -2.81 -0.38
C SER A 60 13.20 -2.54 0.71
N TRP A 61 13.55 -2.82 1.98
CA TRP A 61 12.70 -2.48 3.12
C TRP A 61 12.42 -0.98 3.20
N ILE A 62 13.43 -0.14 2.89
CA ILE A 62 13.31 1.32 2.93
C ILE A 62 12.28 1.78 1.90
N GLU A 63 12.30 1.25 0.68
CA GLU A 63 11.32 1.60 -0.36
C GLU A 63 9.89 1.25 0.04
N VAL A 64 9.68 0.04 0.60
CA VAL A 64 8.34 -0.36 1.06
C VAL A 64 7.88 0.52 2.24
N ASN A 65 8.78 0.85 3.16
CA ASN A 65 8.46 1.66 4.33
C ASN A 65 8.13 3.11 3.96
N ASP A 66 8.92 3.73 3.08
CA ASP A 66 8.66 5.09 2.59
C ASP A 66 7.38 5.15 1.77
N LEU A 67 7.09 4.13 0.96
CA LEU A 67 5.82 4.01 0.25
C LEU A 67 4.65 3.96 1.26
N LYS A 68 4.72 3.07 2.27
CA LYS A 68 3.70 2.98 3.33
C LYS A 68 3.51 4.30 4.07
N LYS A 69 4.60 4.94 4.49
CA LYS A 69 4.59 6.25 5.16
C LYS A 69 3.90 7.30 4.30
N SER A 70 4.24 7.35 3.01
CA SER A 70 3.62 8.24 2.03
C SER A 70 2.11 8.02 1.95
N GLY A 71 1.65 6.76 1.93
CA GLY A 71 0.22 6.45 1.96
C GLY A 71 -0.50 7.05 3.16
N ILE A 72 0.08 6.89 4.36
CA ILE A 72 -0.51 7.38 5.61
C ILE A 72 -0.54 8.91 5.69
N VAL A 73 0.56 9.58 5.35
CA VAL A 73 0.65 11.04 5.49
C VAL A 73 -0.15 11.79 4.44
N TYR A 74 -0.24 11.26 3.22
CA TYR A 74 -1.01 11.89 2.15
C TYR A 74 -2.45 11.40 2.08
N GLY A 75 -2.84 10.35 2.81
CA GLY A 75 -4.16 9.73 2.67
C GLY A 75 -4.33 9.12 1.28
N SER A 76 -3.31 8.41 0.83
CA SER A 76 -3.25 7.73 -0.47
C SER A 76 -3.15 6.22 -0.25
N ASN A 77 -3.75 5.47 -1.16
CA ASN A 77 -3.55 4.03 -1.23
C ASN A 77 -2.15 3.73 -1.75
N THR A 78 -1.58 2.61 -1.31
CA THR A 78 -0.22 2.21 -1.68
C THR A 78 -0.21 0.77 -2.12
N ILE A 79 0.35 0.52 -3.30
CA ILE A 79 0.51 -0.84 -3.82
C ILE A 79 1.90 -1.01 -4.45
N ILE A 80 2.36 -2.24 -4.48
CA ILE A 80 3.51 -2.66 -5.29
C ILE A 80 2.97 -3.52 -6.43
N VAL A 81 3.34 -3.21 -7.66
CA VAL A 81 3.09 -4.08 -8.81
C VAL A 81 4.36 -4.83 -9.13
N ALA A 82 4.30 -6.15 -9.09
CA ALA A 82 5.41 -7.02 -9.45
C ALA A 82 4.95 -8.31 -10.11
N GLU A 83 5.86 -8.97 -10.82
CA GLU A 83 5.55 -10.19 -11.57
C GLU A 83 6.11 -11.44 -10.88
N LYS A 84 7.30 -11.34 -10.24
CA LYS A 84 7.94 -12.49 -9.58
C LYS A 84 8.49 -12.18 -8.20
N ASN A 85 8.69 -13.25 -7.43
CA ASN A 85 9.49 -13.26 -6.22
C ASN A 85 10.60 -14.32 -6.36
N GLY A 86 11.74 -13.86 -6.85
CA GLY A 86 12.85 -14.72 -7.23
C GLY A 86 12.55 -15.66 -8.37
N ARG A 87 12.53 -16.97 -8.08
CA ARG A 87 12.31 -18.00 -9.10
C ARG A 87 10.84 -18.32 -9.34
N ARG A 88 9.93 -17.73 -8.56
CA ARG A 88 8.49 -17.99 -8.63
C ARG A 88 7.80 -16.77 -9.20
N GLU A 89 6.95 -16.99 -10.20
CA GLU A 89 5.96 -15.99 -10.62
C GLU A 89 4.95 -15.79 -9.49
N LEU A 90 4.39 -14.59 -9.39
CA LEU A 90 3.28 -14.27 -8.51
C LEU A 90 1.97 -14.67 -9.19
N GLU A 91 1.01 -15.16 -8.42
CA GLU A 91 -0.28 -15.61 -8.93
C GLU A 91 -1.21 -14.42 -9.22
N ASP A 92 -2.00 -14.51 -10.29
CA ASP A 92 -2.85 -13.43 -10.79
C ASP A 92 -4.17 -13.25 -10.02
N ASP A 93 -4.44 -14.10 -9.04
CA ASP A 93 -5.64 -14.13 -8.20
C ASP A 93 -5.31 -14.00 -6.70
N VAL A 94 -4.04 -13.72 -6.35
CA VAL A 94 -3.55 -13.62 -4.98
C VAL A 94 -2.99 -12.24 -4.68
N VAL A 95 -3.46 -11.62 -3.59
CA VAL A 95 -2.84 -10.40 -3.04
C VAL A 95 -1.72 -10.80 -2.09
N TYR A 96 -0.48 -10.41 -2.37
CA TYR A 96 0.63 -10.64 -1.46
C TYR A 96 0.78 -9.45 -0.52
N VAL A 97 1.18 -9.65 0.74
CA VAL A 97 1.40 -8.55 1.70
C VAL A 97 2.84 -8.54 2.16
N ARG A 98 3.50 -7.38 2.03
CA ARG A 98 4.84 -7.14 2.56
C ARG A 98 4.87 -5.82 3.33
N ASN A 99 5.21 -5.90 4.62
CA ASN A 99 5.30 -4.74 5.53
C ASN A 99 4.07 -3.82 5.49
N GLY A 100 2.86 -4.39 5.34
CA GLY A 100 1.63 -3.60 5.30
C GLY A 100 1.37 -2.90 3.98
N VAL A 101 1.99 -3.35 2.88
CA VAL A 101 1.68 -2.89 1.53
C VAL A 101 1.23 -4.09 0.70
N ASN A 102 0.12 -3.91 -0.02
CA ASN A 102 -0.41 -4.90 -0.95
C ASN A 102 0.50 -4.99 -2.18
N ILE A 103 0.75 -6.20 -2.62
CA ILE A 103 1.51 -6.54 -3.82
C ILE A 103 0.59 -7.33 -4.75
N VAL A 104 0.55 -6.91 -6.01
CA VAL A 104 -0.32 -7.50 -7.03
C VAL A 104 0.44 -7.62 -8.36
N THR A 105 -0.01 -8.51 -9.23
CA THR A 105 0.49 -8.59 -10.61
C THR A 105 -0.17 -7.53 -11.49
N THR A 106 0.41 -7.30 -12.67
CA THR A 106 -0.24 -6.47 -13.71
C THR A 106 -1.63 -6.99 -14.09
N ASN A 107 -1.78 -8.32 -14.21
CA ASN A 107 -3.04 -8.97 -14.54
C ASN A 107 -4.07 -8.81 -13.41
N LEU A 108 -3.68 -9.04 -12.15
CA LEU A 108 -4.58 -8.85 -11.01
C LEU A 108 -5.06 -7.40 -10.92
N LEU A 109 -4.16 -6.43 -11.09
CA LEU A 109 -4.53 -5.01 -11.12
C LEU A 109 -5.52 -4.70 -12.25
N GLY A 110 -5.31 -5.28 -13.43
CA GLY A 110 -6.22 -5.13 -14.57
C GLY A 110 -7.60 -5.73 -14.32
N ASN A 111 -7.66 -6.94 -13.75
CA ASN A 111 -8.91 -7.61 -13.39
C ASN A 111 -9.68 -6.81 -12.34
N TYR A 112 -8.98 -6.33 -11.32
CA TYR A 112 -9.54 -5.49 -10.27
C TYR A 112 -10.11 -4.17 -10.81
N LEU A 113 -9.32 -3.41 -11.59
CA LEU A 113 -9.72 -2.07 -12.02
C LEU A 113 -10.70 -2.05 -13.22
N LEU A 114 -10.60 -3.01 -14.14
CA LEU A 114 -11.31 -2.96 -15.42
C LEU A 114 -12.45 -3.98 -15.51
N ARG A 115 -12.39 -5.07 -14.73
CA ARG A 115 -13.39 -6.16 -14.78
C ARG A 115 -14.23 -6.26 -13.51
N ASN A 116 -13.94 -5.43 -12.51
CA ASN A 116 -14.56 -5.52 -11.19
C ASN A 116 -14.44 -6.93 -10.57
N SER A 117 -13.33 -7.62 -10.85
CA SER A 117 -13.05 -8.95 -10.31
C SER A 117 -12.07 -8.80 -9.15
N LYS A 118 -12.57 -9.00 -7.93
CA LYS A 118 -11.79 -8.88 -6.69
C LYS A 118 -11.25 -10.25 -6.27
N PRO A 119 -9.97 -10.33 -5.84
CA PRO A 119 -9.41 -11.57 -5.31
C PRO A 119 -9.99 -11.89 -3.93
N ILE A 120 -10.00 -13.16 -3.54
CA ILE A 120 -10.41 -13.62 -2.20
C ILE A 120 -9.24 -14.20 -1.38
N VAL A 121 -8.08 -14.39 -2.02
CA VAL A 121 -6.90 -15.02 -1.43
C VAL A 121 -5.84 -13.96 -1.14
N VAL A 122 -5.31 -13.99 0.09
CA VAL A 122 -4.16 -13.19 0.51
C VAL A 122 -2.99 -14.09 0.87
N ASN A 123 -1.78 -13.74 0.45
CA ASN A 123 -0.54 -14.39 0.88
C ASN A 123 0.19 -13.53 1.92
N ILE A 124 0.37 -14.09 3.13
CA ILE A 124 1.08 -13.45 4.23
C ILE A 124 2.23 -14.35 4.66
N ARG A 125 3.46 -13.89 4.43
CA ARG A 125 4.68 -14.63 4.77
C ARG A 125 4.66 -16.08 4.24
N GLY A 126 4.15 -16.28 3.03
CA GLY A 126 4.05 -17.59 2.38
C GLY A 126 2.76 -18.36 2.67
N ASN A 127 1.92 -17.92 3.62
CA ASN A 127 0.65 -18.57 3.92
C ASN A 127 -0.46 -17.99 3.05
N TYR A 128 -1.15 -18.84 2.30
CA TYR A 128 -2.35 -18.48 1.54
C TYR A 128 -3.57 -18.59 2.44
N LEU A 129 -4.25 -17.46 2.62
CA LEU A 129 -5.31 -17.29 3.60
C LEU A 129 -6.53 -16.65 2.94
N LEU A 130 -7.72 -16.99 3.45
CA LEU A 130 -8.98 -16.37 3.06
C LEU A 130 -9.71 -15.88 4.31
N LYS A 131 -10.39 -14.73 4.19
CA LYS A 131 -11.19 -14.17 5.27
C LYS A 131 -12.64 -14.63 5.14
N ILE A 132 -13.23 -15.07 6.24
CA ILE A 132 -14.62 -15.52 6.29
C ILE A 132 -15.53 -14.32 6.55
N SER A 133 -16.58 -14.21 5.75
CA SER A 133 -17.67 -13.25 5.96
C SER A 133 -18.58 -13.77 7.08
N ALA A 134 -18.53 -13.11 8.23
CA ALA A 134 -19.33 -13.46 9.40
C ALA A 134 -20.83 -13.62 9.06
N GLY A 135 -21.38 -12.62 8.34
CA GLY A 135 -22.80 -12.61 7.96
C GLY A 135 -23.17 -13.76 7.04
N LYS A 136 -22.41 -13.96 5.95
CA LYS A 136 -22.70 -15.02 4.98
C LYS A 136 -22.49 -16.41 5.58
N PHE A 137 -21.46 -16.59 6.40
CA PHE A 137 -21.20 -17.84 7.10
C PHE A 137 -22.35 -18.23 8.04
N GLN A 138 -22.89 -17.29 8.81
CA GLN A 138 -24.03 -17.54 9.70
C GLN A 138 -25.31 -17.91 8.92
N VAL A 139 -25.51 -17.29 7.74
CA VAL A 139 -26.62 -17.66 6.86
C VAL A 139 -26.43 -19.08 6.33
N LYS A 140 -25.24 -19.41 5.80
CA LYS A 140 -24.93 -20.76 5.31
C LYS A 140 -25.03 -21.84 6.38
N MET A 141 -24.64 -21.57 7.61
CA MET A 141 -24.83 -22.49 8.74
C MET A 141 -26.30 -22.90 8.91
N LYS A 142 -27.24 -21.95 8.77
CA LYS A 142 -28.68 -22.22 8.84
C LYS A 142 -29.19 -22.98 7.62
N GLU A 143 -28.71 -22.63 6.43
CA GLU A 143 -29.11 -23.29 5.17
C GLU A 143 -28.70 -24.76 5.14
N VAL A 144 -27.49 -25.08 5.59
CA VAL A 144 -26.98 -26.47 5.63
C VAL A 144 -27.54 -27.24 6.83
N GLY A 145 -28.08 -26.54 7.84
CA GLY A 145 -28.73 -27.16 9.00
C GLY A 145 -27.77 -27.81 10.00
N LEU A 146 -26.50 -27.42 10.00
CA LEU A 146 -25.48 -27.97 10.90
C LEU A 146 -25.37 -27.17 12.21
N THR A 147 -25.15 -27.88 13.30
CA THR A 147 -24.67 -27.29 14.55
C THR A 147 -23.18 -26.97 14.44
N ARG A 148 -22.70 -26.07 15.32
CA ARG A 148 -21.25 -25.80 15.45
C ARG A 148 -20.43 -27.05 15.76
N GLY A 149 -21.02 -28.01 16.48
CA GLY A 149 -20.38 -29.27 16.84
C GLY A 149 -20.16 -30.17 15.64
N GLU A 150 -21.21 -30.38 14.84
CA GLU A 150 -21.15 -31.22 13.64
C GLU A 150 -20.19 -30.65 12.62
N LEU A 151 -20.21 -29.33 12.37
CA LEU A 151 -19.24 -28.71 11.47
C LEU A 151 -17.81 -28.84 12.00
N ALA A 152 -17.61 -28.65 13.30
CA ALA A 152 -16.30 -28.81 13.92
C ALA A 152 -15.75 -30.23 13.74
N GLU A 153 -16.60 -31.24 13.87
CA GLU A 153 -16.25 -32.64 13.63
C GLU A 153 -15.92 -32.91 12.16
N LEU A 154 -16.77 -32.46 11.22
CA LEU A 154 -16.56 -32.59 9.77
C LEU A 154 -15.24 -31.97 9.31
N LEU A 155 -14.87 -30.83 9.90
CA LEU A 155 -13.65 -30.11 9.61
C LEU A 155 -12.45 -30.61 10.46
N GLY A 156 -12.65 -31.41 11.50
CA GLY A 156 -11.57 -31.73 12.43
C GLY A 156 -10.97 -30.49 13.08
N VAL A 157 -11.81 -29.50 13.43
CA VAL A 157 -11.42 -28.28 14.17
C VAL A 157 -12.14 -28.23 15.51
N SER A 158 -11.78 -27.28 16.37
CA SER A 158 -12.52 -27.09 17.63
C SER A 158 -13.87 -26.39 17.40
N ARG A 159 -14.85 -26.66 18.28
CA ARG A 159 -16.10 -25.86 18.35
C ARG A 159 -15.83 -24.36 18.49
N LYS A 160 -14.74 -23.99 19.19
CA LYS A 160 -14.30 -22.60 19.33
C LYS A 160 -13.85 -21.99 17.99
N ALA A 161 -13.19 -22.76 17.12
CA ALA A 161 -12.80 -22.28 15.79
C ALA A 161 -14.03 -21.96 14.93
N VAL A 162 -15.04 -22.83 14.92
CA VAL A 162 -16.31 -22.55 14.22
C VAL A 162 -17.00 -21.30 14.77
N TYR A 163 -17.01 -21.12 16.09
CA TYR A 163 -17.50 -19.88 16.70
C TYR A 163 -16.75 -18.63 16.22
N MET A 164 -15.43 -18.72 16.05
CA MET A 164 -14.63 -17.61 15.49
C MET A 164 -14.89 -17.38 14.00
N TYR A 165 -15.16 -18.44 13.22
CA TYR A 165 -15.57 -18.32 11.82
C TYR A 165 -16.89 -17.54 11.69
N GLU A 166 -17.89 -17.88 12.49
CA GLU A 166 -19.18 -17.16 12.52
C GLU A 166 -19.04 -15.68 12.90
N ARG A 167 -17.95 -15.29 13.58
CA ARG A 167 -17.67 -13.90 13.94
C ARG A 167 -16.72 -13.19 12.96
N GLY A 168 -16.20 -13.90 11.95
CA GLY A 168 -15.23 -13.35 11.00
C GLY A 168 -13.88 -12.98 11.64
N GLU A 169 -13.59 -13.53 12.82
CA GLU A 169 -12.39 -13.19 13.62
C GLU A 169 -11.17 -13.99 13.21
N LEU A 170 -11.32 -14.96 12.30
CA LEU A 170 -10.23 -15.82 11.85
C LEU A 170 -10.16 -15.88 10.33
N MET A 171 -8.94 -15.73 9.80
CA MET A 171 -8.61 -16.16 8.45
C MET A 171 -8.29 -17.64 8.45
N VAL A 172 -8.67 -18.35 7.39
CA VAL A 172 -8.44 -19.78 7.23
C VAL A 172 -7.41 -20.04 6.14
N SER A 173 -6.66 -21.14 6.24
CA SER A 173 -5.76 -21.57 5.18
C SER A 173 -6.53 -21.91 3.90
N LEU A 174 -5.87 -21.82 2.75
CA LEU A 174 -6.46 -22.23 1.47
C LEU A 174 -7.03 -23.65 1.51
N GLN A 175 -6.30 -24.60 2.10
CA GLN A 175 -6.78 -25.98 2.26
C GLN A 175 -8.10 -26.02 3.05
N ARG A 176 -8.16 -25.30 4.17
CA ARG A 176 -9.37 -25.21 5.00
C ARG A 176 -10.52 -24.52 4.27
N ALA A 177 -10.21 -23.51 3.47
CA ALA A 177 -11.19 -22.79 2.67
C ALA A 177 -11.83 -23.71 1.62
N VAL A 178 -11.04 -24.57 0.96
CA VAL A 178 -11.56 -25.56 -0.01
C VAL A 178 -12.54 -26.53 0.66
N GLU A 179 -12.24 -26.99 1.88
CA GLU A 179 -13.14 -27.87 2.63
C GLU A 179 -14.44 -27.15 3.01
N LEU A 180 -14.35 -25.92 3.51
CA LEU A 180 -15.51 -25.09 3.83
C LEU A 180 -16.37 -24.80 2.59
N ALA A 181 -15.75 -24.47 1.46
CA ALA A 181 -16.42 -24.19 0.20
C ALA A 181 -17.23 -25.39 -0.30
N ARG A 182 -16.73 -26.62 -0.12
CA ARG A 182 -17.45 -27.85 -0.49
C ARG A 182 -18.74 -28.06 0.32
N ILE A 183 -18.77 -27.56 1.56
CA ILE A 183 -19.93 -27.72 2.46
C ILE A 183 -20.92 -26.57 2.28
N MET A 184 -20.41 -25.33 2.15
CA MET A 184 -21.21 -24.11 2.28
C MET A 184 -21.30 -23.25 1.02
N GLY A 185 -20.45 -23.52 0.02
CA GLY A 185 -20.22 -22.62 -1.12
C GLY A 185 -19.08 -21.64 -0.88
N GLU A 186 -18.55 -21.07 -1.97
CA GLU A 186 -17.43 -20.11 -1.95
C GLU A 186 -17.87 -18.70 -1.52
N ASP A 187 -19.17 -18.42 -1.56
CA ASP A 187 -19.72 -17.11 -1.25
C ASP A 187 -19.48 -16.69 0.21
N ILE A 188 -19.16 -17.63 1.10
CA ILE A 188 -18.79 -17.36 2.50
C ILE A 188 -17.49 -16.56 2.68
N PHE A 189 -16.64 -16.45 1.65
CA PHE A 189 -15.39 -15.71 1.73
C PHE A 189 -15.58 -14.24 1.35
N GLU A 190 -14.78 -13.37 1.97
CA GLU A 190 -14.76 -11.94 1.65
C GLU A 190 -13.87 -11.67 0.44
N GLU A 191 -14.37 -10.82 -0.47
CA GLU A 191 -13.56 -10.20 -1.51
C GLU A 191 -12.61 -9.16 -0.90
N ILE A 192 -11.40 -9.09 -1.43
CA ILE A 192 -10.37 -8.16 -1.00
C ILE A 192 -10.43 -6.91 -1.88
N ASP A 193 -10.65 -5.76 -1.24
CA ASP A 193 -10.50 -4.47 -1.88
C ASP A 193 -9.03 -4.03 -1.86
N ILE A 194 -8.34 -4.21 -2.99
CA ILE A 194 -6.90 -3.93 -3.13
C ILE A 194 -6.53 -2.49 -2.74
N LEU A 195 -7.45 -1.54 -2.95
CA LEU A 195 -7.27 -0.11 -2.66
C LEU A 195 -8.14 0.40 -1.50
N GLY A 196 -8.97 -0.43 -0.89
CA GLY A 196 -9.88 -0.04 0.18
C GLY A 196 -9.57 -0.73 1.50
N ASP A 197 -9.08 -1.96 1.45
CA ASP A 197 -8.80 -2.75 2.63
C ASP A 197 -7.43 -2.40 3.20
N LYS A 198 -7.40 -2.20 4.51
CA LYS A 198 -6.14 -2.18 5.25
C LYS A 198 -5.57 -3.60 5.25
N PRO A 199 -4.25 -3.77 5.05
CA PRO A 199 -3.62 -5.05 5.26
C PRO A 199 -3.94 -5.57 6.67
N PRO A 200 -4.12 -6.88 6.85
CA PRO A 200 -4.49 -7.45 8.14
C PRO A 200 -3.47 -7.14 9.24
N GLU A 201 -3.92 -7.05 10.49
CA GLU A 201 -3.04 -6.89 11.66
C GLU A 201 -2.09 -8.10 11.83
N PRO A 202 -0.86 -7.91 12.37
CA PRO A 202 -0.26 -6.67 12.86
C PRO A 202 0.35 -5.78 11.74
N TYR A 203 0.10 -6.10 10.47
CA TYR A 203 0.80 -5.47 9.34
C TYR A 203 0.26 -4.09 8.99
N ALA A 204 -0.96 -3.75 9.43
CA ALA A 204 -1.55 -2.43 9.25
C ALA A 204 -0.64 -1.33 9.82
N GLY A 205 0.01 -1.58 10.95
CA GLY A 205 1.08 -0.80 11.58
C GLY A 205 0.77 0.69 11.78
N THR A 206 0.77 1.14 13.03
CA THR A 206 0.70 2.57 13.37
C THR A 206 2.02 3.27 13.04
N LEU A 207 1.94 4.55 12.69
CA LEU A 207 3.11 5.42 12.61
C LEU A 207 3.12 6.34 13.83
N GLU A 208 4.28 6.44 14.45
CA GLU A 208 4.57 7.40 15.50
C GLU A 208 5.69 8.32 15.02
N ASN A 209 5.80 9.49 15.66
CA ASN A 209 6.88 10.42 15.37
C ASN A 209 8.21 9.81 15.80
N GLU A 210 9.13 9.65 14.85
CA GLU A 210 10.48 9.17 15.12
C GLU A 210 11.45 10.36 14.97
N TYR A 211 11.81 11.00 16.09
CA TYR A 211 12.75 12.12 16.09
C TYR A 211 14.17 11.63 15.80
N LEU A 212 14.54 11.65 14.51
CA LEU A 212 15.86 11.23 14.03
C LEU A 212 16.44 12.28 13.06
N PRO A 213 16.83 13.47 13.54
CA PRO A 213 17.50 14.46 12.70
C PRO A 213 18.88 13.95 12.28
N GLY A 214 19.13 13.95 10.97
CA GLY A 214 20.44 13.60 10.40
C GLY A 214 21.44 14.76 10.38
N ASP A 215 20.96 16.00 10.50
CA ASP A 215 21.78 17.21 10.53
C ASP A 215 21.06 18.38 11.24
N GLU A 216 21.74 19.53 11.32
CA GLU A 216 21.20 20.74 11.94
C GLU A 216 19.97 21.32 11.23
N ILE A 217 19.85 21.15 9.91
CA ILE A 217 18.68 21.61 9.15
C ILE A 217 17.48 20.78 9.55
N GLU A 218 17.61 19.46 9.56
CA GLU A 218 16.53 18.57 10.00
C GLU A 218 16.17 18.82 11.46
N ALA A 219 17.13 19.00 12.36
CA ALA A 219 16.84 19.34 13.76
C ALA A 219 16.05 20.66 13.88
N ALA A 220 16.37 21.67 13.06
CA ALA A 220 15.62 22.91 13.01
C ALA A 220 14.22 22.72 12.42
N LEU A 221 14.10 21.95 11.33
CA LEU A 221 12.81 21.59 10.72
C LEU A 221 11.92 20.89 11.74
N TRP A 222 12.43 19.87 12.43
CA TRP A 222 11.68 19.18 13.48
C TRP A 222 11.16 20.15 14.55
N ARG A 223 12.01 21.03 15.11
CA ARG A 223 11.57 22.00 16.13
C ARG A 223 10.49 22.96 15.64
N LEU A 224 10.53 23.32 14.35
CA LEU A 224 9.52 24.19 13.73
C LEU A 224 8.22 23.44 13.47
N LEU A 225 8.31 22.22 12.97
CA LEU A 225 7.20 21.42 12.45
C LEU A 225 6.48 20.61 13.54
N ASP A 226 7.15 20.26 14.63
CA ASP A 226 6.58 19.53 15.79
C ASP A 226 5.45 20.32 16.45
N ARG A 227 5.45 21.64 16.30
CA ARG A 227 4.36 22.52 16.78
C ARG A 227 3.17 22.59 15.83
N LEU A 228 3.29 22.08 14.61
CA LEU A 228 2.37 22.32 13.50
C LEU A 228 1.59 21.07 13.06
N GLY A 229 2.04 19.87 13.44
CA GLY A 229 1.46 18.63 12.96
C GLY A 229 1.37 17.55 14.01
N ASP A 230 0.41 16.65 13.81
CA ASP A 230 0.21 15.46 14.63
C ASP A 230 1.23 14.37 14.28
N LEU A 231 1.69 14.34 13.02
CA LEU A 231 2.60 13.33 12.50
C LEU A 231 3.65 13.94 11.57
N ILE A 232 4.91 13.63 11.79
CA ILE A 232 6.06 14.02 10.97
C ILE A 232 6.78 12.75 10.53
N VAL A 233 6.96 12.61 9.22
CA VAL A 233 7.68 11.48 8.63
C VAL A 233 8.86 11.95 7.82
N LYS A 234 9.99 11.27 7.98
CA LYS A 234 11.13 11.34 7.07
C LYS A 234 11.00 10.27 6.00
N LEU A 235 11.28 10.66 4.75
CA LEU A 235 11.28 9.84 3.55
C LEU A 235 12.66 9.94 2.89
N SER A 236 13.23 8.80 2.52
CA SER A 236 14.61 8.70 2.01
C SER A 236 14.68 8.36 0.52
N ARG A 237 13.65 7.70 0.00
CA ARG A 237 13.59 7.16 -1.37
C ARG A 237 12.43 7.75 -2.16
N THR A 238 12.18 9.05 -1.96
CA THR A 238 11.12 9.80 -2.65
C THR A 238 11.66 11.19 -3.06
N PRO A 239 10.96 11.97 -3.91
CA PRO A 239 11.40 13.33 -4.26
C PRO A 239 11.23 14.35 -3.12
N VAL A 240 10.62 13.94 -2.02
CA VAL A 240 10.39 14.75 -0.84
C VAL A 240 11.07 14.09 0.35
N ASP A 241 11.55 14.89 1.30
CA ASP A 241 12.42 14.39 2.36
C ASP A 241 11.66 14.32 3.69
N ILE A 242 10.77 15.27 3.94
CA ILE A 242 9.97 15.33 5.17
C ILE A 242 8.52 15.68 4.81
N VAL A 243 7.57 15.05 5.48
CA VAL A 243 6.15 15.37 5.37
C VAL A 243 5.57 15.54 6.76
N VAL A 244 4.77 16.59 6.93
CA VAL A 244 4.09 16.94 8.18
C VAL A 244 2.61 16.88 7.92
N LYS A 245 1.91 16.09 8.71
CA LYS A 245 0.45 15.97 8.69
C LYS A 245 -0.09 16.60 9.96
N GLY A 246 -0.80 17.71 9.80
CA GLY A 246 -1.65 18.35 10.83
C GLY A 246 -2.98 18.75 10.19
N GLY A 247 -3.46 19.96 10.49
CA GLY A 247 -4.64 20.52 9.81
C GLY A 247 -4.48 20.63 8.29
N ASN A 248 -3.25 20.91 7.83
CA ASN A 248 -2.84 20.81 6.44
C ASN A 248 -1.64 19.85 6.31
N VAL A 249 -1.43 19.29 5.11
CA VAL A 249 -0.23 18.50 4.81
C VAL A 249 0.85 19.42 4.24
N ILE A 250 2.03 19.44 4.86
CA ILE A 250 3.20 20.20 4.42
C ILE A 250 4.26 19.22 3.95
N THR A 251 4.78 19.46 2.77
CA THR A 251 5.80 18.64 2.11
C THR A 251 7.07 19.45 1.99
N VAL A 252 8.16 18.96 2.56
CA VAL A 252 9.48 19.60 2.51
C VAL A 252 10.38 18.81 1.57
N THR A 253 10.97 19.50 0.60
CA THR A 253 12.03 18.95 -0.26
C THR A 253 13.32 19.73 -0.07
N ARG A 254 14.43 19.00 0.07
CA ARG A 254 15.77 19.51 0.28
C ARG A 254 16.58 19.41 -1.01
N LEU A 255 17.02 20.55 -1.53
CA LEU A 255 17.84 20.65 -2.73
C LEU A 255 19.31 20.90 -2.42
N ASP A 256 19.68 21.16 -1.16
CA ASP A 256 21.06 21.38 -0.73
C ASP A 256 21.94 20.13 -0.94
N MET A 257 21.36 18.94 -0.72
CA MET A 257 22.04 17.64 -0.83
C MET A 257 21.72 16.86 -2.11
N ALA A 258 20.92 17.43 -3.03
CA ALA A 258 20.46 16.73 -4.22
C ALA A 258 21.47 16.85 -5.37
N GLU A 259 21.86 15.72 -5.96
CA GLU A 259 22.70 15.66 -7.17
C GLU A 259 22.04 16.38 -8.35
N ASN A 260 20.77 16.06 -8.63
CA ASN A 260 19.95 16.73 -9.65
C ASN A 260 18.81 17.50 -9.00
N LYS A 261 19.06 18.78 -8.69
CA LYS A 261 18.10 19.66 -8.00
C LYS A 261 16.83 19.91 -8.82
N ALA A 262 16.98 20.09 -10.14
CA ALA A 262 15.86 20.38 -11.03
C ALA A 262 14.89 19.19 -11.11
N GLU A 263 15.44 17.98 -11.34
CA GLU A 263 14.64 16.76 -11.42
C GLU A 263 13.97 16.43 -10.08
N LYS A 264 14.67 16.59 -8.95
CA LYS A 264 14.08 16.40 -7.62
C LYS A 264 12.89 17.34 -7.41
N LEU A 265 13.06 18.63 -7.72
CA LEU A 265 12.02 19.63 -7.54
C LEU A 265 10.80 19.36 -8.44
N GLU A 266 11.01 19.06 -9.73
CA GLU A 266 9.93 18.75 -10.66
C GLU A 266 9.09 17.55 -10.17
N ASN A 267 9.75 16.50 -9.67
CA ASN A 267 9.06 15.32 -9.14
C ASN A 267 8.35 15.60 -7.81
N ALA A 268 8.91 16.48 -6.97
CA ALA A 268 8.25 16.93 -5.76
C ALA A 268 6.98 17.72 -6.10
N GLU A 269 7.02 18.61 -7.10
CA GLU A 269 5.87 19.36 -7.58
C GLU A 269 4.76 18.47 -8.14
N LYS A 270 5.10 17.42 -8.92
CA LYS A 270 4.13 16.41 -9.38
C LYS A 270 3.39 15.74 -8.20
N LEU A 271 4.14 15.35 -7.18
CA LEU A 271 3.60 14.72 -5.97
C LEU A 271 2.69 15.69 -5.20
N VAL A 272 3.15 16.93 -4.99
CA VAL A 272 2.41 17.95 -4.27
C VAL A 272 1.12 18.35 -5.00
N LYS A 273 1.19 18.54 -6.32
CA LYS A 273 0.00 18.84 -7.14
C LYS A 273 -1.05 17.74 -7.06
N THR A 274 -0.63 16.48 -6.96
CA THR A 274 -1.56 15.35 -6.87
C THR A 274 -2.12 15.16 -5.46
N THR A 275 -1.35 15.51 -4.44
CA THR A 275 -1.75 15.34 -3.04
C THR A 275 -2.49 16.55 -2.47
N GLY A 276 -2.34 17.72 -3.08
CA GLY A 276 -2.88 18.98 -2.58
C GLY A 276 -2.14 19.52 -1.35
N SER A 277 -0.91 19.06 -1.08
CA SER A 277 -0.11 19.54 0.05
C SER A 277 0.55 20.89 -0.25
N LYS A 278 1.13 21.52 0.79
CA LYS A 278 1.95 22.73 0.63
C LYS A 278 3.42 22.36 0.46
N LEU A 279 4.05 22.78 -0.63
CA LEU A 279 5.48 22.55 -0.86
C LEU A 279 6.32 23.63 -0.15
N VAL A 280 7.36 23.18 0.56
CA VAL A 280 8.45 23.99 1.08
C VAL A 280 9.75 23.47 0.49
N VAL A 281 10.58 24.37 -0.05
CA VAL A 281 11.83 24.02 -0.72
C VAL A 281 13.00 24.58 0.06
N ILE A 282 13.90 23.72 0.54
CA ILE A 282 15.11 24.11 1.26
C ILE A 282 16.31 23.97 0.34
N ARG A 283 16.88 25.10 -0.09
CA ARG A 283 18.12 25.20 -0.87
C ARG A 283 19.32 25.50 0.02
N THR A 284 19.10 26.23 1.12
CA THR A 284 20.12 26.61 2.10
C THR A 284 19.55 26.67 3.52
N LYS A 285 20.41 26.79 4.54
CA LYS A 285 19.99 27.04 5.94
C LYS A 285 19.14 28.31 6.10
N ASN A 286 19.27 29.31 5.22
CA ASN A 286 18.53 30.57 5.34
C ASN A 286 17.04 30.40 5.02
N ASP A 287 16.68 29.41 4.21
CA ASP A 287 15.30 29.14 3.78
C ASP A 287 14.43 28.62 4.94
N LEU A 288 15.05 28.21 6.05
CA LEU A 288 14.36 27.87 7.30
C LEU A 288 13.52 29.03 7.86
N LYS A 289 13.84 30.27 7.49
CA LYS A 289 13.03 31.44 7.87
C LYS A 289 11.66 31.42 7.18
N GLU A 290 11.58 30.95 5.94
CA GLU A 290 10.32 30.87 5.19
C GLU A 290 9.30 29.97 5.89
N ILE A 291 9.76 28.91 6.58
CA ILE A 291 8.88 28.03 7.37
C ILE A 291 8.31 28.73 8.60
N ARG A 292 9.04 29.69 9.20
CA ARG A 292 8.51 30.49 10.32
C ARG A 292 7.39 31.42 9.86
N ASP A 293 7.48 31.89 8.61
CA ASP A 293 6.51 32.79 7.99
C ASP A 293 5.35 32.05 7.31
N VAL A 294 5.42 30.71 7.21
CA VAL A 294 4.26 29.87 6.91
C VAL A 294 3.26 30.02 8.06
N HIS A 295 2.47 31.08 7.99
CA HIS A 295 1.20 31.17 8.69
C HIS A 295 0.35 29.98 8.20
N LEU A 296 0.02 29.11 9.14
CA LEU A 296 -0.93 28.02 9.01
C LEU A 296 -2.24 28.46 9.64
#